data_AF-A0A847XBH6-F1
#
_entry.id   AF-A0A847XBH6-F1
#
_cell.length_a   1.000
_cell.length_b   1.000
_cell.length_c   1.000
_cell.angle_alpha   90.00
_cell.angle_beta   90.00
_cell.angle_gamma   90.00
#
_symmetry.space_group_name_H-M   'P 1'
#
loop_
_entity.id
_entity.type
_entity.pdbx_description
1 polymer ?
#
loop_
_entity_poly.entity_id
_entity_poly.type
_entity_poly.pdbx_seq_one_letter_code
_entity_poly.pdbx_strand_id
1 'polypeptide(L)' 'MDKTRFENLLEMIAILSSRNIVSTQELANRLSVSTRTIQRMRDELIGVGYNIKTYRGPHGG' A
#
# COMPACT_ATOMS: atom_id res chain seq x y z
N MET A 1 -1.60 14.36 -15.11
CA MET A 1 -2.63 13.34 -15.37
C MET A 1 -2.84 12.63 -14.04
N ASP A 2 -4.07 12.60 -13.52
CA ASP A 2 -4.33 11.89 -12.27
C ASP A 2 -4.13 10.39 -12.49
N LYS A 3 -3.35 9.75 -11.61
CA LYS A 3 -3.13 8.30 -11.66
C LYS A 3 -4.45 7.58 -11.46
N THR A 4 -4.69 6.56 -12.27
CA THR A 4 -5.83 5.68 -12.11
C THR A 4 -5.70 4.83 -10.84
N ARG A 5 -6.82 4.30 -10.36
CA ARG A 5 -6.83 3.35 -9.23
C ARG A 5 -5.94 2.13 -9.49
N PHE A 6 -5.95 1.63 -10.72
CA PHE A 6 -5.19 0.45 -11.12
C PHE A 6 -3.67 0.70 -11.12
N GLU A 7 -3.24 1.86 -11.64
CA GLU A 7 -1.83 2.27 -11.61
C GLU A 7 -1.30 2.35 -10.17
N ASN A 8 -2.08 2.94 -9.26
CA ASN A 8 -1.71 3.01 -7.85
C ASN A 8 -1.56 1.62 -7.21
N LEU A 9 -2.42 0.65 -7.57
CA LEU A 9 -2.33 -0.72 -7.06
C LEU A 9 -1.05 -1.42 -7.50
N LEU A 10 -0.71 -1.32 -8.79
CA LEU A 10 0.52 -1.90 -9.33
C LEU A 10 1.76 -1.28 -8.66
N GLU A 11 1.76 0.03 -8.48
CA GLU A 11 2.87 0.72 -7.83
C GLU A 11 2.98 0.38 -6.34
N MET A 12 1.85 0.24 -5.63
CA MET A 12 1.84 -0.25 -4.25
C MET A 12 2.46 -1.65 -4.13
N ILE A 13 2.13 -2.57 -5.04
CA ILE A 13 2.74 -3.91 -5.07
C ILE A 13 4.26 -3.81 -5.32
N ALA A 14 4.69 -3.00 -6.27
CA ALA A 14 6.11 -2.82 -6.57
C ALA A 14 6.89 -2.27 -5.36
N ILE A 15 6.31 -1.32 -4.63
CA ILE A 15 6.90 -0.78 -3.40
C ILE A 15 6.98 -1.86 -2.31
N LEU A 16 5.90 -2.58 -2.06
CA LEU A 16 5.84 -3.63 -1.03
C LEU A 16 6.75 -4.83 -1.35
N SER A 17 6.97 -5.12 -2.63
CA SER A 17 7.84 -6.23 -3.06
C SER A 17 9.32 -5.91 -2.96
N SER A 18 9.69 -4.61 -3.00
CA SER A 18 11.08 -4.15 -2.96
C SER A 18 11.56 -3.72 -1.56
N ARG A 19 10.65 -3.63 -0.58
CA ARG A 19 10.94 -3.14 0.78
C ARG A 19 10.42 -4.10 1.83
N ASN A 20 11.07 -4.15 2.98
CA ASN A 20 10.72 -5.08 4.06
C ASN A 20 9.43 -4.67 4.81
N ILE A 21 9.37 -3.44 5.30
CA ILE A 21 8.22 -2.88 6.04
C ILE A 21 8.07 -1.42 5.60
N VAL A 22 6.84 -1.01 5.27
CA VAL A 22 6.53 0.36 4.82
C VAL A 22 5.27 0.83 5.52
N SER A 23 5.31 2.01 6.14
CA SER A 23 4.15 2.55 6.84
C SER A 23 3.03 2.96 5.87
N THR A 24 1.79 2.94 6.34
CA THR A 24 0.64 3.43 5.56
C THR A 24 0.76 4.92 5.19
N GLN A 25 1.37 5.73 6.06
CA GLN A 25 1.64 7.15 5.77
C GLN A 25 2.70 7.32 4.68
N GLU A 26 3.75 6.49 4.68
CA GLU A 26 4.77 6.55 3.63
C GLU A 26 4.19 6.15 2.28
N LEU A 27 3.37 5.08 2.22
CA LEU A 27 2.67 4.68 1.01
C LEU A 27 1.71 5.77 0.52
N ALA A 28 0.96 6.39 1.43
CA ALA A 28 0.05 7.49 1.12
C ALA A 28 0.79 8.68 0.48
N ASN A 29 1.94 9.06 1.05
CA ASN A 29 2.76 10.14 0.50
C ASN A 29 3.36 9.78 -0.87
N ARG A 30 3.85 8.55 -1.06
CA ARG A 30 4.47 8.10 -2.32
C ARG A 30 3.45 8.02 -3.46
N LEU A 31 2.25 7.54 -3.16
CA LEU A 31 1.19 7.36 -4.15
C LEU A 31 0.27 8.59 -4.26
N SER A 32 0.52 9.64 -3.47
CA SER A 32 -0.30 10.85 -3.40
C SER A 32 -1.79 10.56 -3.14
N VAL A 33 -2.07 9.65 -2.22
CA VAL A 33 -3.43 9.26 -1.80
C VAL A 33 -3.59 9.30 -0.29
N SER A 34 -4.82 9.15 0.22
CA SER A 34 -5.04 9.06 1.66
C SER A 34 -4.58 7.73 2.26
N THR A 35 -4.25 7.71 3.55
CA THR A 35 -3.95 6.47 4.29
C THR A 35 -5.13 5.49 4.27
N ARG A 36 -6.37 5.99 4.29
CA ARG A 36 -7.59 5.19 4.10
C ARG A 36 -7.62 4.51 2.73
N THR A 37 -7.17 5.21 1.70
CA THR A 37 -7.06 4.67 0.34
C THR A 37 -6.05 3.53 0.28
N ILE A 38 -4.89 3.68 0.95
CA ILE A 38 -3.88 2.62 1.08
C ILE A 38 -4.44 1.38 1.80
N GLN A 39 -5.15 1.57 2.91
CA GLN A 39 -5.77 0.45 3.64
C GLN A 39 -6.78 -0.29 2.76
N ARG A 40 -7.62 0.42 2.00
CA ARG A 40 -8.53 -0.21 1.04
C ARG A 40 -7.79 -0.98 -0.06
N MET A 41 -6.71 -0.42 -0.60
CA MET A 41 -5.88 -1.10 -1.61
C MET A 41 -5.28 -2.38 -1.06
N ARG A 42 -4.72 -2.33 0.16
CA ARG A 42 -4.22 -3.51 0.85
C ARG A 42 -5.31 -4.57 0.96
N ASP A 43 -6.51 -4.19 1.41
CA ASP A 43 -7.63 -5.12 1.59
C ASP A 43 -8.08 -5.73 0.26
N GLU A 44 -8.12 -4.94 -0.82
CA GLU A 44 -8.37 -5.40 -2.19
C GLU A 44 -7.31 -6.41 -2.64
N LEU A 45 -6.02 -6.11 -2.43
CA LEU A 45 -4.91 -6.97 -2.80
C LEU A 45 -4.90 -8.30 -2.01
N ILE A 46 -5.18 -8.25 -0.70
CA ILE A 46 -5.35 -9.46 0.11
C ILE A 46 -6.54 -10.27 -0.41
N GLY A 47 -7.66 -9.60 -0.74
CA GLY A 47 -8.85 -10.24 -1.27
C GLY A 47 -8.63 -11.03 -2.58
N VAL A 48 -7.66 -10.62 -3.40
CA VAL A 48 -7.27 -11.34 -4.64
C VAL A 48 -6.10 -12.32 -4.45
N GLY A 49 -5.59 -12.46 -3.22
CA GLY A 49 -4.61 -13.50 -2.86
C GLY A 49 -3.18 -13.01 -2.63
N TYR A 50 -2.90 -11.70 -2.63
CA TYR A 50 -1.57 -11.21 -2.25
C TYR A 50 -1.35 -11.36 -0.75
N ASN A 51 -0.21 -11.94 -0.37
CA ASN A 51 0.18 -12.11 1.03
C ASN A 51 0.82 -10.82 1.58
N ILE A 52 -0.01 -9.87 2.00
CA ILE A 52 0.45 -8.63 2.65
C ILE A 52 0.26 -8.76 4.16
N LYS A 53 1.35 -8.68 4.91
CA LYS A 53 1.34 -8.70 6.39
C LYS A 53 1.36 -7.27 6.92
N THR A 54 0.68 -7.04 8.04
CA THR A 54 0.71 -5.75 8.75
C THR A 54 1.34 -5.95 10.12
N TYR A 55 2.32 -5.11 10.44
CA TYR A 55 3.00 -5.08 11.74
C TYR A 55 2.52 -3.85 12.52
N ARG A 56 2.14 -4.05 13.79
CA ARG A 56 1.72 -2.95 14.68
C ARG A 56 2.91 -2.36 15.44
N GLY A 57 2.79 -1.11 15.88
CA GLY A 57 3.75 -0.44 16.75
C GLY A 57 4.44 0.77 16.08
N PRO A 58 5.37 1.45 16.77
CA PRO A 58 6.01 2.68 16.29
C PRO A 58 6.77 2.54 14.96
N HIS A 59 7.25 1.33 14.66
CA HIS A 59 7.94 0.99 13.39
C HIS A 59 7.11 0.00 12.55
N GLY A 60 5.81 -0.05 12.82
CA GLY A 60 4.86 -0.86 12.08
C GLY A 60 4.60 -0.34 10.68
N GLY A 61 4.00 -1.21 9.87
CA GLY A 61 3.61 -0.98 8.48
C GLY A 61 2.62 -2.04 8.06
#